data_AF-A0A6I0EKU0-F1
#
_entry.id   AF-A0A6I0EKU0-F1
#
_cell.length_a   1.000
_cell.length_b   1.000
_cell.length_c   1.000
_cell.angle_alpha   90.00
_cell.angle_beta   90.00
_cell.angle_gamma   90.00
#
_symmetry.space_group_name_H-M   'P 1'
#
loop_
_entity.id
_entity.type
_entity.pdbx_description
1 polymer ?
#
loop_
_entity_poly.entity_id
_entity_poly.type
_entity_poly.pdbx_seq_one_letter_code
_entity_poly.pdbx_strand_id
1 'polypeptide(L)'
;MTQPTDIDIHQLLCERRQVAIVWSSEDVQSVRPDLDDDQAWQVLQRCCRVHDCSVGFNWLLIEYVADDLYPKGQSENGGRP
;
A
#
# COMPACT_ATOMS: atom_id res chain seq x y z
N MET A 1 -17.74 -25.27 -11.16
CA MET A 1 -16.33 -24.84 -11.13
C MET A 1 -16.13 -23.92 -12.31
N THR A 2 -16.06 -22.61 -12.07
CA THR A 2 -15.81 -21.64 -13.14
C THR A 2 -14.32 -21.68 -13.45
N GLN A 3 -13.96 -22.08 -14.66
CA GLN A 3 -12.57 -21.99 -15.10
C GLN A 3 -12.15 -20.52 -15.05
N PRO A 4 -10.91 -20.19 -14.63
CA PRO A 4 -10.41 -18.84 -14.76
C PRO A 4 -10.39 -18.51 -16.26
N THR A 5 -11.18 -17.54 -16.68
CA THR A 5 -11.02 -16.93 -17.99
C THR A 5 -9.68 -16.21 -17.98
N ASP A 6 -8.80 -16.59 -18.90
CA ASP A 6 -7.57 -15.87 -19.16
C ASP A 6 -7.92 -14.50 -19.72
N ILE A 7 -7.91 -13.48 -18.87
CA ILE A 7 -8.21 -12.09 -19.24
C ILE A 7 -6.87 -11.39 -19.42
N ASP A 8 -6.56 -10.99 -20.64
CA ASP A 8 -5.47 -10.05 -20.89
C ASP A 8 -5.87 -8.66 -20.37
N ILE A 9 -5.46 -8.37 -19.14
CA ILE A 9 -5.75 -7.09 -18.47
C ILE A 9 -5.13 -5.91 -19.21
N HIS A 10 -3.98 -6.09 -19.87
CA HIS A 10 -3.30 -5.02 -20.59
C HIS A 10 -4.04 -4.65 -21.87
N GLN A 11 -4.51 -5.65 -22.63
CA GLN A 11 -5.38 -5.40 -23.78
C GLN A 11 -6.66 -4.67 -23.34
N LEU A 12 -7.31 -5.15 -22.28
CA LEU A 12 -8.56 -4.55 -21.77
C LEU A 12 -8.41 -3.08 -21.36
N LEU A 13 -7.30 -2.74 -20.71
CA LEU A 13 -6.99 -1.36 -20.34
C LEU A 13 -6.67 -0.51 -21.57
N CYS A 14 -5.93 -1.06 -22.55
CA CYS A 14 -5.57 -0.37 -23.80
C CYS A 14 -6.81 0.01 -24.63
N GLU A 15 -7.76 -0.91 -24.82
CA GLU A 15 -9.01 -0.67 -25.54
C GLU A 15 -9.83 0.49 -24.95
N ARG A 16 -9.70 0.71 -23.63
CA ARG A 16 -10.38 1.79 -22.90
C ARG A 16 -9.54 3.05 -22.71
N ARG A 17 -8.30 3.09 -23.23
CA ARG A 17 -7.32 4.17 -23.00
C ARG A 17 -7.04 4.41 -21.51
N GLN A 18 -6.92 3.32 -20.75
CA GLN A 18 -6.66 3.33 -19.32
C GLN A 18 -5.26 2.79 -19.01
N VAL A 19 -4.74 3.17 -17.85
CA VAL A 19 -3.53 2.59 -17.26
C VAL A 19 -3.84 2.20 -15.82
N ALA A 20 -3.25 1.09 -15.36
CA ALA A 20 -3.30 0.67 -13.97
C ALA A 20 -1.85 0.46 -13.49
N ILE A 21 -1.55 0.98 -12.30
CA ILE A 21 -0.30 0.70 -11.59
C ILE A 21 -0.67 -0.14 -10.38
N VAL A 22 -0.12 -1.35 -10.31
CA VAL A 22 -0.41 -2.30 -9.24
C VAL A 22 0.64 -2.16 -8.16
N TRP A 23 0.19 -2.15 -6.91
CA TRP A 23 1.02 -2.16 -5.71
C TRP A 23 0.71 -3.42 -4.90
N SER A 24 1.75 -3.99 -4.30
CA SER A 24 1.75 -5.26 -3.57
C SER A 24 2.26 -5.10 -2.15
N SER A 25 2.03 -6.10 -1.29
CA SER A 25 2.56 -6.07 0.08
C SER A 25 4.10 -5.97 0.09
N GLU A 26 4.76 -6.53 -0.93
CA GLU A 26 6.22 -6.46 -1.11
C GLU A 26 6.71 -5.01 -1.31
N ASP A 27 5.92 -4.16 -1.97
CA ASP A 27 6.23 -2.74 -2.11
C ASP A 27 6.18 -2.02 -0.75
N VAL A 28 5.23 -2.38 0.12
CA VAL A 28 5.18 -1.84 1.48
C VAL A 28 6.37 -2.32 2.29
N GLN A 29 6.71 -3.60 2.23
CA GLN A 29 7.84 -4.19 2.94
C GLN A 29 9.20 -3.63 2.47
N SER A 30 9.27 -3.16 1.22
CA SER A 30 10.45 -2.44 0.71
C SER A 30 10.70 -1.12 1.45
N VAL A 31 9.64 -0.50 2.01
CA VAL A 31 9.72 0.72 2.84
C VAL A 31 9.76 0.38 4.34
N ARG A 32 9.03 -0.66 4.75
CA ARG A 32 8.85 -1.10 6.14
C ARG A 32 9.12 -2.60 6.27
N PRO A 33 10.40 -3.01 6.26
CA PRO A 33 10.78 -4.43 6.32
C PRO A 33 10.47 -5.09 7.66
N ASP A 34 10.07 -4.29 8.67
CA ASP A 34 9.64 -4.77 9.98
C ASP A 34 8.18 -5.28 10.01
N LEU A 35 7.40 -5.03 8.96
CA LEU A 35 6.00 -5.43 8.89
C LEU A 35 5.83 -6.81 8.24
N ASP A 36 4.98 -7.64 8.83
CA ASP A 36 4.54 -8.90 8.21
C ASP A 36 3.57 -8.65 7.04
N ASP A 37 3.23 -9.72 6.30
CA ASP A 37 2.37 -9.64 5.11
C ASP A 37 0.97 -9.06 5.41
N ASP A 38 0.40 -9.39 6.57
CA ASP A 38 -0.92 -8.92 6.99
C ASP A 38 -0.89 -7.44 7.35
N GLN A 39 0.16 -6.99 8.05
CA GLN A 39 0.38 -5.58 8.37
C GLN A 39 0.64 -4.76 7.11
N ALA A 40 1.50 -5.25 6.21
CA ALA A 40 1.77 -4.64 4.92
C ALA A 40 0.50 -4.54 4.06
N TRP A 41 -0.34 -5.58 4.07
CA TRP A 41 -1.63 -5.56 3.39
C TRP A 41 -2.59 -4.50 3.96
N GLN A 42 -2.65 -4.36 5.28
CA GLN A 42 -3.46 -3.31 5.93
C GLN A 42 -2.99 -1.90 5.56
N VAL A 43 -1.68 -1.69 5.45
CA VAL A 43 -1.09 -0.42 4.96
C VAL A 43 -1.56 -0.12 3.54
N LEU A 44 -1.45 -1.06 2.60
CA LEU A 44 -1.93 -0.87 1.22
C LEU A 44 -3.41 -0.54 1.16
N GLN A 45 -4.23 -1.28 1.90
CA GLN A 45 -5.67 -1.01 1.96
C GLN A 45 -5.96 0.38 2.52
N ARG A 46 -5.20 0.83 3.52
CA ARG A 46 -5.36 2.19 4.07
C ARG A 46 -4.93 3.23 3.06
N CYS A 47 -3.80 3.06 2.35
CA CYS A 47 -3.36 3.94 1.26
C CYS A 47 -4.46 4.07 0.19
N CYS A 48 -5.08 2.97 -0.23
CA CYS A 48 -6.19 2.98 -1.19
C CYS A 48 -7.40 3.78 -0.68
N ARG A 49 -7.72 3.70 0.61
CA ARG A 49 -8.82 4.46 1.23
C ARG A 49 -8.54 5.95 1.39
N VAL A 50 -7.28 6.36 1.61
CA VAL A 50 -6.89 7.77 1.80
C VAL A 50 -6.34 8.43 0.55
N HIS A 51 -6.29 7.68 -0.56
CA HIS A 51 -5.66 8.15 -1.79
C HIS A 51 -6.32 9.43 -2.30
N ASP A 52 -5.53 10.50 -2.36
CA ASP A 52 -5.88 11.76 -2.99
C ASP A 52 -5.19 11.85 -4.35
N CYS A 53 -5.98 12.02 -5.40
CA CYS A 53 -5.50 12.11 -6.78
C CYS A 53 -4.58 13.33 -7.03
N SER A 54 -4.51 14.30 -6.12
CA SER A 54 -3.59 15.45 -6.19
C SER A 54 -2.19 15.15 -5.66
N VAL A 55 -2.02 14.11 -4.83
CA VAL A 55 -0.73 13.70 -4.23
C VAL A 55 -0.21 12.41 -4.86
N GLY A 56 -1.11 11.52 -5.28
CA GLY A 56 -0.80 10.24 -5.92
C GLY A 56 -0.44 9.12 -4.93
N PHE A 57 -0.56 7.87 -5.39
CA PHE A 57 -0.11 6.69 -4.64
C PHE A 57 1.39 6.49 -4.88
N ASN A 58 2.21 6.77 -3.87
CA ASN A 58 3.68 6.72 -3.96
C ASN A 58 4.31 6.22 -2.65
N TRP A 59 5.64 6.06 -2.65
CA TRP A 59 6.41 5.58 -1.50
C TRP A 59 6.25 6.44 -0.24
N LEU A 60 6.09 7.76 -0.37
CA LEU A 60 5.88 8.66 0.78
C LEU A 60 4.52 8.44 1.43
N LEU A 61 3.48 8.18 0.64
CA LEU A 61 2.17 7.82 1.17
C LEU A 61 2.23 6.49 1.92
N ILE A 62 2.95 5.50 1.37
CA ILE A 62 3.16 4.20 2.04
C ILE A 62 3.85 4.38 3.39
N GLU A 63 4.97 5.12 3.42
CA GLU A 63 5.71 5.39 4.65
C GLU A 63 4.83 6.08 5.69
N TYR A 64 4.16 7.16 5.30
CA TYR A 64 3.26 7.92 6.19
C TYR A 64 2.16 7.06 6.78
N VAL A 65 1.46 6.27 5.94
CA VAL A 65 0.37 5.40 6.39
C VAL A 65 0.89 4.26 7.26
N ALA A 66 2.06 3.71 6.95
CA ALA A 66 2.66 2.66 7.76
C ALA A 66 3.09 3.18 9.14
N ASP A 67 3.60 4.41 9.22
CA ASP A 67 3.96 5.04 10.49
C ASP A 67 2.73 5.44 11.32
N ASP A 68 1.62 5.81 10.68
CA ASP A 68 0.33 6.07 11.35
C ASP A 68 -0.27 4.79 11.94
N LEU A 69 -0.28 3.68 11.17
CA LEU A 69 -0.86 2.40 11.62
C LEU A 69 0.05 1.62 12.57
N TYR A 70 1.36 1.67 12.32
CA TYR A 70 2.38 0.90 13.04
C TYR A 70 3.57 1.80 13.42
N PRO A 71 3.39 2.70 14.41
CA PRO A 71 4.46 3.60 14.83
C PRO A 71 5.69 2.81 15.29
N LYS A 72 6.87 3.16 14.76
CA LYS A 72 8.14 2.60 15.24
C LYS A 72 8.38 3.14 16.66
N GLY A 73 8.23 2.28 17.67
CA GLY A 73 8.58 2.49 19.07
C GLY A 73 8.60 3.94 19.56
N GLN A 74 7.50 4.39 20.18
CA GLN A 74 7.66 5.37 21.25
C GLN A 74 8.42 4.66 22.37
N SER A 75 9.72 4.92 22.50
CA SER A 75 10.44 4.56 23.71
C SER A 75 9.65 5.10 24.90
N GLU A 76 9.18 4.22 25.78
CA GLU A 76 8.70 4.59 27.10
C GLU A 76 9.82 5.33 27.83
N ASN A 77 9.80 6.66 27.79
CA ASN A 77 10.47 7.51 28.76
C ASN A 77 9.75 8.86 28.81
N GLY A 78 8.50 8.80 29.25
CA GLY A 78 7.78 9.94 29.82
C GLY A 78 8.25 10.30 31.23
N GLY A 79 9.55 10.14 31.53
CA GLY A 79 10.19 10.76 32.68
C GLY A 79 10.44 12.23 32.36
N ARG A 80 9.42 13.07 32.56
CA ARG A 80 9.57 14.53 32.52
C ARG A 80 9.84 15.02 33.95
N PRO A 81 10.95 15.70 34.25
CA PRO A 81 11.01 16.62 35.38
C PRO A 81 10.15 17.86 35.11
#